data_AF-A0A958SA68-F1
#
_entry.id   AF-A0A958SA68-F1
#
_cell.length_a   1.000
_cell.length_b   1.000
_cell.length_c   1.000
_cell.angle_alpha   90.00
_cell.angle_beta   90.00
_cell.angle_gamma   90.00
#
_symmetry.space_group_name_H-M   'P 1'
#
loop_
_entity.id
_entity.type
_entity.pdbx_description
1 polymer ?
#
loop_
_entity_poly.entity_id
_entity_poly.type
_entity_poly.pdbx_seq_one_letter_code
_entity_poly.pdbx_strand_id
1 'polypeptide(L)'
;MKAEESFPIQPLSLEDFPKLDFDVYIRIADKFILYFRRGEFVDEARLDRLIQKKLKQLFLAKSYEAKYRQGLSAHLDEILKKSFEPDLPLLLQAHNVLYSLTFDIMRAPSDPFLFQIFRKGVEAYIEMLPKVKKALKAVLSIKNYGR
;
A
#
# COMPACT_ATOMS: atom_id res chain seq x y z
N MET A 1 17.48 2.84 14.53
CA MET A 1 16.05 2.49 14.75
C MET A 1 16.00 1.17 15.49
N LYS A 2 15.32 1.12 16.63
CA LYS A 2 15.01 -0.14 17.33
C LYS A 2 13.68 -0.70 16.82
N ALA A 3 13.39 -1.98 17.11
CA ALA A 3 12.12 -2.61 16.69
C ALA A 3 10.88 -1.87 17.24
N GLU A 4 10.95 -1.42 18.50
CA GLU A 4 9.87 -0.69 19.18
C GLU A 4 9.61 0.71 18.60
N GLU A 5 10.62 1.26 17.92
CA GLU A 5 10.59 2.57 17.25
C GLU A 5 10.24 2.44 15.77
N SER A 6 9.95 1.23 15.29
CA SER A 6 9.63 0.96 13.90
C SER A 6 8.13 0.73 13.71
N PHE A 7 7.61 1.20 12.58
CA PHE A 7 6.27 0.91 12.14
C PHE A 7 6.35 0.11 10.83
N PRO A 8 5.76 -1.09 10.77
CA PRO A 8 5.86 -1.94 9.61
C PRO A 8 4.86 -1.52 8.53
N ILE A 9 5.28 -1.53 7.27
CA ILE A 9 4.44 -1.23 6.09
C ILE A 9 4.56 -2.35 5.05
N GLN A 10 3.64 -2.41 4.10
CA GLN A 10 3.76 -3.32 2.95
C GLN A 10 4.64 -2.68 1.87
N PRO A 11 5.43 -3.43 1.08
CA PRO A 11 6.13 -2.83 -0.05
C PRO A 11 5.16 -2.19 -1.06
N LEU A 12 4.04 -2.86 -1.34
CA LEU A 12 3.08 -2.44 -2.36
C LEU A 12 2.47 -1.06 -2.06
N SER A 13 2.35 -0.68 -0.78
CA SER A 13 1.86 0.65 -0.43
C SER A 13 2.80 1.78 -0.83
N LEU A 14 4.05 1.49 -1.22
CA LEU A 14 4.95 2.52 -1.73
C LEU A 14 4.57 3.01 -3.14
N GLU A 15 3.76 2.27 -3.91
CA GLU A 15 3.19 2.75 -5.18
C GLU A 15 2.37 4.03 -4.98
N ASP A 16 1.78 4.17 -3.80
CA ASP A 16 0.92 5.30 -3.42
C ASP A 16 1.73 6.56 -3.06
N PHE A 17 3.07 6.46 -2.98
CA PHE A 17 3.97 7.54 -2.59
C PHE A 17 4.97 7.83 -3.72
N PRO A 18 4.62 8.70 -4.70
CA PRO A 18 5.53 9.02 -5.80
C PRO A 18 6.84 9.63 -5.30
N LYS A 19 6.79 10.39 -4.20
CA LYS A 19 7.97 10.92 -3.51
C LYS A 19 7.86 10.66 -2.02
N LEU A 20 8.86 10.00 -1.47
CA LEU A 20 8.88 9.66 -0.06
C LEU A 20 9.20 10.87 0.79
N ASP A 21 8.49 11.01 1.89
CA ASP A 21 8.72 12.06 2.86
C ASP A 21 9.18 11.52 4.23
N PHE A 22 9.53 10.24 4.24
CA PHE A 22 10.13 9.46 5.31
C PHE A 22 11.17 8.48 4.74
N ASP A 23 12.05 7.99 5.60
CA ASP A 23 12.98 6.91 5.26
C ASP A 23 12.29 5.55 5.37
N VAL A 24 12.65 4.62 4.48
CA VAL A 24 12.14 3.24 4.46
C VAL A 24 13.29 2.26 4.60
N TYR A 25 13.10 1.28 5.47
CA TYR A 25 14.10 0.31 5.90
C TYR A 25 13.65 -1.12 5.62
N ILE A 26 14.62 -1.99 5.33
CA ILE A 26 14.46 -3.45 5.32
C ILE A 26 15.08 -3.99 6.61
N ARG A 27 14.40 -4.94 7.27
CA ARG A 27 14.97 -5.63 8.44
C ARG A 27 15.68 -6.92 8.01
N ILE A 28 16.99 -7.01 8.27
CA ILE A 28 17.82 -8.20 8.01
C ILE A 28 18.63 -8.50 9.27
N ALA A 29 18.53 -9.72 9.81
CA ALA A 29 19.25 -10.14 11.03
C ALA A 29 19.15 -9.09 12.16
N ASP A 30 17.92 -8.64 12.44
CA ASP A 30 17.58 -7.62 13.44
C ASP A 30 18.18 -6.22 13.25
N LYS A 31 18.82 -5.97 12.10
CA LYS A 31 19.29 -4.65 11.70
C LYS A 31 18.35 -4.04 10.68
N PHE A 32 18.08 -2.74 10.85
CA PHE A 32 17.31 -1.95 9.91
C PHE A 32 18.26 -1.28 8.90
N ILE A 33 18.16 -1.71 7.64
CA ILE A 33 18.99 -1.23 6.54
C ILE A 33 18.16 -0.24 5.73
N LEU A 34 18.64 1.00 5.64
CA LEU A 34 18.02 2.04 4.83
C LEU A 34 17.95 1.60 3.36
N TYR A 35 16.75 1.59 2.79
CA TYR A 35 16.52 1.11 1.43
C TYR A 35 15.99 2.21 0.50
N PHE A 36 15.08 3.06 1.01
CA PHE A 36 14.72 4.32 0.36
C PHE A 36 14.95 5.47 1.31
N ARG A 37 15.50 6.58 0.79
CA ARG A 37 15.68 7.80 1.59
C ARG A 37 14.51 8.74 1.41
N ARG A 38 14.21 9.49 2.46
CA ARG A 38 13.33 10.65 2.39
C ARG A 38 13.77 11.59 1.26
N GLY A 39 12.80 12.03 0.46
CA GLY A 39 12.99 12.90 -0.69
C GLY A 39 13.25 12.16 -2.00
N GLU A 40 13.51 10.85 -1.96
CA GLU A 40 13.65 10.02 -3.16
C GLU A 40 12.28 9.69 -3.76
N PHE A 41 12.28 9.53 -5.09
CA PHE A 41 11.16 8.96 -5.81
C PHE A 41 11.20 7.43 -5.67
N VAL A 42 10.02 6.81 -5.56
CA VAL A 42 9.91 5.36 -5.58
C VAL A 42 10.11 4.88 -7.01
N ASP A 43 11.19 4.14 -7.21
CA ASP A 43 11.54 3.54 -8.49
C ASP A 43 10.85 2.18 -8.63
N GLU A 44 10.03 2.02 -9.67
CA GLU A 44 9.24 0.81 -9.94
C GLU A 44 10.12 -0.44 -9.99
N ALA A 45 11.31 -0.35 -10.62
CA ALA A 45 12.22 -1.48 -10.71
C ALA A 45 12.78 -1.89 -9.34
N ARG A 46 12.97 -0.93 -8.42
CA ARG A 46 13.35 -1.21 -7.03
C ARG A 46 12.22 -1.88 -6.28
N LEU A 47 11.01 -1.40 -6.43
CA LEU A 47 9.82 -1.94 -5.78
C LEU A 47 9.52 -3.37 -6.25
N ASP A 48 9.57 -3.62 -7.56
CA ASP A 48 9.41 -4.94 -8.15
C ASP A 48 10.39 -5.96 -7.57
N ARG A 49 11.64 -5.57 -7.32
CA ARG A 49 12.63 -6.46 -6.69
C ARG A 49 12.25 -6.85 -5.27
N LEU A 50 11.62 -5.95 -4.51
CA LEU A 50 11.14 -6.27 -3.15
C LEU A 50 9.99 -7.29 -3.22
N ILE A 51 9.06 -7.07 -4.14
CA ILE A 51 7.90 -7.94 -4.38
C ILE A 51 8.37 -9.33 -4.84
N GLN A 52 9.29 -9.40 -5.81
CA GLN A 52 9.87 -10.65 -6.31
C GLN A 52 10.65 -11.42 -5.23
N LYS A 53 11.32 -10.72 -4.32
CA LYS A 53 11.99 -11.30 -3.15
C LYS A 53 11.03 -11.73 -2.03
N LYS A 54 9.70 -11.60 -2.25
CA LYS A 54 8.66 -11.93 -1.28
C LYS A 54 8.83 -11.21 0.07
N LEU A 55 9.39 -10.00 0.04
CA LEU A 55 9.45 -9.16 1.24
C LEU A 55 8.03 -8.78 1.64
N LYS A 56 7.58 -9.25 2.80
CA LYS A 56 6.23 -8.95 3.31
C LYS A 56 6.15 -7.66 4.09
N GLN A 57 7.29 -7.12 4.54
CA GLN A 57 7.33 -5.97 5.43
C GLN A 57 8.55 -5.11 5.13
N LEU A 58 8.29 -3.82 5.02
CA LEU A 58 9.27 -2.75 5.17
C LEU A 58 8.98 -2.03 6.48
N PHE A 59 9.86 -1.11 6.85
CA PHE A 59 9.77 -0.40 8.12
C PHE A 59 10.04 1.08 7.91
N LEU A 60 9.30 1.93 8.61
CA LEU A 60 9.60 3.36 8.76
C LEU A 60 9.70 3.68 10.25
N ALA A 61 10.23 4.85 10.60
CA ALA A 61 10.25 5.28 12.00
C ALA A 61 8.82 5.56 12.47
N LYS A 62 8.45 5.11 13.68
CA LYS A 62 7.10 5.22 14.23
C LYS A 62 6.56 6.66 14.25
N SER A 63 7.44 7.66 14.36
CA SER A 63 7.08 9.08 14.24
C SER A 63 6.43 9.46 12.91
N TYR A 64 6.64 8.68 11.85
CA TYR A 64 6.04 8.90 10.53
C TYR A 64 4.77 8.07 10.28
N GLU A 65 4.32 7.26 11.25
CA GLU A 65 3.12 6.42 11.12
C GLU A 65 1.88 7.22 10.71
N ALA A 66 1.59 8.31 11.43
CA ALA A 66 0.42 9.15 11.16
C ALA A 66 0.45 9.71 9.73
N LYS A 67 1.64 10.11 9.28
CA LYS A 67 1.86 10.68 7.95
C LYS A 67 1.67 9.64 6.84
N TYR A 68 2.23 8.45 7.03
CA TYR A 68 2.01 7.31 6.14
C TYR A 68 0.52 6.97 6.01
N ARG A 69 -0.20 6.86 7.14
CA ARG A 69 -1.64 6.58 7.15
C ARG A 69 -2.46 7.67 6.45
N GLN A 70 -2.09 8.93 6.64
CA GLN A 70 -2.71 10.06 5.93
C GLN A 70 -2.46 10.00 4.42
N GLY A 71 -1.25 9.63 4.00
CA GLY A 71 -0.92 9.45 2.59
C GLY A 71 -1.77 8.37 1.93
N LEU A 72 -1.91 7.20 2.58
CA LEU A 72 -2.80 6.14 2.11
C LEU A 72 -4.25 6.58 1.98
N SER A 73 -4.77 7.29 2.99
CA SER A 73 -6.13 7.84 2.96
C SER A 73 -6.32 8.81 1.80
N ALA A 74 -5.37 9.74 1.61
CA ALA A 74 -5.43 10.74 0.54
C ALA A 74 -5.39 10.08 -0.83
N HIS A 75 -4.54 9.07 -1.03
CA HIS A 75 -4.48 8.35 -2.29
C HIS A 75 -5.77 7.57 -2.58
N LEU A 76 -6.36 6.94 -1.56
CA LEU A 76 -7.68 6.31 -1.71
C LEU A 76 -8.74 7.34 -2.10
N ASP A 77 -8.78 8.52 -1.45
CA ASP A 77 -9.73 9.58 -1.80
C ASP A 77 -9.57 10.05 -3.25
N GLU A 78 -8.35 10.08 -3.78
CA GLU A 78 -8.10 10.38 -5.20
C GLU A 78 -8.65 9.30 -6.14
N ILE A 79 -8.48 8.03 -5.78
CA ILE A 79 -9.04 6.90 -6.53
C ILE A 79 -10.57 6.99 -6.53
N LEU A 80 -11.17 7.23 -5.36
CA LEU A 80 -12.61 7.35 -5.20
C LEU A 80 -13.21 8.47 -6.06
N LYS A 81 -12.53 9.62 -6.19
CA LYS A 81 -12.98 10.72 -7.06
C LYS A 81 -13.04 10.34 -8.54
N LYS A 82 -12.23 9.38 -8.98
CA LYS A 82 -12.17 8.92 -10.39
C LYS A 82 -13.06 7.69 -10.66
N SER A 83 -13.68 7.12 -9.63
CA SER A 83 -14.48 5.88 -9.71
C SER A 83 -15.76 5.98 -10.56
N PHE A 84 -16.17 7.18 -10.98
CA PHE A 84 -17.37 7.38 -11.81
C PHE A 84 -17.19 6.78 -13.22
N GLU A 85 -16.01 6.98 -13.82
CA GLU A 85 -15.60 6.42 -15.11
C GLU A 85 -14.28 5.66 -14.95
N PRO A 86 -14.30 4.49 -14.29
CA PRO A 86 -13.09 3.78 -13.96
C PRO A 86 -12.50 3.11 -15.21
N ASP A 87 -11.18 3.08 -15.28
CA ASP A 87 -10.43 2.27 -16.23
C ASP A 87 -9.69 1.13 -15.53
N LEU A 88 -9.02 0.28 -16.31
CA LEU A 88 -8.29 -0.86 -15.77
C LEU A 88 -7.12 -0.43 -14.86
N PRO A 89 -6.27 0.55 -15.23
CA PRO A 89 -5.25 1.09 -14.33
C PRO A 89 -5.79 1.54 -12.98
N LEU A 90 -6.87 2.33 -12.95
CA LEU A 90 -7.46 2.84 -11.71
C LEU A 90 -7.97 1.69 -10.82
N LEU A 91 -8.61 0.67 -11.42
CA LEU A 91 -9.06 -0.51 -10.70
C LEU A 91 -7.88 -1.26 -10.05
N LEU A 92 -6.76 -1.42 -10.77
CA LEU A 92 -5.59 -2.12 -10.24
C LEU A 92 -4.91 -1.31 -9.13
N GLN A 93 -4.85 0.02 -9.23
CA GLN A 93 -4.40 0.89 -8.15
C GLN A 93 -5.28 0.71 -6.90
N ALA A 94 -6.60 0.76 -7.06
CA ALA A 94 -7.54 0.52 -5.97
C ALA A 94 -7.34 -0.85 -5.32
N HIS A 95 -7.10 -1.90 -6.12
CA HIS A 95 -6.79 -3.24 -5.62
C HIS A 95 -5.54 -3.24 -4.73
N ASN A 96 -4.46 -2.60 -5.19
CA ASN A 96 -3.18 -2.58 -4.49
C ASN A 96 -3.24 -1.82 -3.15
N VAL A 97 -3.96 -0.69 -3.11
CA VAL A 97 -4.21 0.08 -1.89
C VAL A 97 -5.00 -0.78 -0.88
N LEU A 98 -6.09 -1.43 -1.32
CA LEU A 98 -6.92 -2.24 -0.43
C LEU A 98 -6.19 -3.49 0.07
N TYR A 99 -5.36 -4.10 -0.78
CA TYR A 99 -4.47 -5.18 -0.37
C TYR A 99 -3.55 -4.73 0.75
N SER A 100 -2.91 -3.56 0.60
CA SER A 100 -2.02 -2.99 1.63
C SER A 100 -2.76 -2.68 2.94
N LEU A 101 -3.93 -2.03 2.85
CA LEU A 101 -4.78 -1.71 4.01
C LEU A 101 -5.25 -2.95 4.77
N THR A 102 -5.41 -4.09 4.10
CA THR A 102 -5.77 -5.36 4.75
C THR A 102 -4.75 -5.74 5.81
N PHE A 103 -3.45 -5.54 5.57
CA PHE A 103 -2.42 -5.82 6.57
C PHE A 103 -2.45 -4.86 7.75
N ASP A 104 -2.75 -3.60 7.50
CA ASP A 104 -2.82 -2.59 8.55
C ASP A 104 -4.03 -2.85 9.47
N ILE A 105 -5.18 -3.25 8.90
CA ILE A 105 -6.35 -3.69 9.67
C ILE A 105 -6.05 -4.98 10.45
N MET A 106 -5.42 -5.98 9.84
CA MET A 106 -5.07 -7.22 10.55
C MET A 106 -4.16 -6.96 11.75
N ARG A 107 -3.30 -5.94 11.69
CA ARG A 107 -2.43 -5.53 12.81
C ARG A 107 -3.16 -4.71 13.86
N ALA A 108 -4.08 -3.84 13.44
CA ALA A 108 -4.83 -2.94 14.31
C ALA A 108 -6.34 -3.06 14.05
N PRO A 109 -6.97 -4.21 14.35
CA PRO A 109 -8.36 -4.48 13.98
C PRO A 109 -9.37 -3.61 14.72
N SER A 110 -8.98 -3.06 15.88
CA SER A 110 -9.81 -2.17 16.69
C SER A 110 -9.66 -0.69 16.29
N ASP A 111 -8.88 -0.38 15.26
CA ASP A 111 -8.68 0.99 14.79
C ASP A 111 -9.86 1.46 13.92
N PRO A 112 -10.70 2.38 14.41
CA PRO A 112 -11.91 2.80 13.68
C PRO A 112 -11.58 3.59 12.40
N PHE A 113 -10.44 4.28 12.35
CA PHE A 113 -10.02 5.04 11.18
C PHE A 113 -9.64 4.10 10.03
N LEU A 114 -8.81 3.08 10.32
CA LEU A 114 -8.43 2.09 9.32
C LEU A 114 -9.65 1.33 8.80
N PHE A 115 -10.56 0.94 9.69
CA PHE A 115 -11.77 0.23 9.30
C PHE A 115 -12.66 1.08 8.38
N GLN A 116 -12.88 2.35 8.71
CA GLN A 116 -13.71 3.25 7.89
C GLN A 116 -13.12 3.47 6.49
N ILE A 117 -11.82 3.71 6.39
CA ILE A 117 -11.14 3.92 5.11
C ILE A 117 -11.22 2.67 4.24
N PHE A 118 -10.88 1.52 4.82
CA PHE A 118 -10.95 0.25 4.09
C PHE A 118 -12.35 -0.06 3.62
N ARG A 119 -13.37 0.11 4.47
CA ARG A 119 -14.77 -0.12 4.11
C ARG A 119 -15.17 0.75 2.91
N LYS A 120 -14.91 2.06 2.96
CA LYS A 120 -15.20 2.99 1.85
C LYS A 120 -14.50 2.57 0.55
N GLY A 121 -13.23 2.19 0.65
CA GLY A 121 -12.45 1.72 -0.49
C GLY A 121 -13.02 0.44 -1.11
N VAL A 122 -13.41 -0.53 -0.27
CA VAL A 122 -14.02 -1.79 -0.71
C VAL A 122 -15.36 -1.54 -1.41
N GLU A 123 -16.22 -0.70 -0.83
CA GLU A 123 -17.52 -0.34 -1.41
C GLU A 123 -17.33 0.21 -2.83
N ALA A 124 -16.45 1.19 -3.01
CA ALA A 124 -16.18 1.75 -4.33
C ALA A 124 -15.48 0.79 -5.28
N TYR A 125 -14.56 -0.06 -4.78
CA TYR A 125 -13.92 -1.08 -5.60
C TYR A 125 -14.93 -2.07 -6.19
N ILE A 126 -15.91 -2.48 -5.39
CA ILE A 126 -17.02 -3.34 -5.84
C ILE A 126 -17.85 -2.63 -6.92
N GLU A 127 -18.11 -1.33 -6.77
CA GLU A 127 -18.83 -0.53 -7.77
C GLU A 127 -18.05 -0.34 -9.08
N MET A 128 -16.72 -0.28 -9.04
CA MET A 128 -15.87 -0.14 -10.22
C MET A 128 -15.74 -1.44 -11.01
N LEU A 129 -15.67 -2.60 -10.34
CA LEU A 129 -15.46 -3.92 -10.97
C LEU A 129 -16.33 -4.20 -12.22
N PRO A 130 -17.67 -4.03 -12.19
CA PRO A 130 -18.51 -4.32 -13.35
C PRO A 130 -18.36 -3.28 -14.47
N LYS A 131 -17.86 -2.08 -14.18
CA LYS A 131 -17.70 -0.98 -15.15
C LYS A 131 -16.43 -1.13 -16.00
N VAL A 132 -15.46 -1.92 -15.54
CA VAL A 132 -14.16 -2.07 -16.19
C VAL A 132 -14.09 -3.38 -17.01
N LYS A 133 -13.93 -3.26 -18.33
CA LYS A 133 -13.74 -4.42 -19.21
C LYS A 133 -12.48 -5.20 -18.81
N LYS A 134 -12.57 -6.54 -18.78
CA LYS A 134 -11.49 -7.45 -18.38
C LYS A 134 -11.02 -7.31 -16.91
N ALA A 135 -11.74 -6.55 -16.07
CA ALA A 135 -11.44 -6.37 -14.65
C ALA A 135 -11.13 -7.69 -13.93
N LEU A 136 -12.08 -8.63 -13.96
CA LEU A 136 -11.94 -9.91 -13.26
C LEU A 136 -10.71 -10.70 -13.73
N LYS A 137 -10.47 -10.76 -15.05
CA LYS A 137 -9.30 -11.44 -15.60
C LYS A 137 -8.01 -10.80 -15.10
N ALA A 138 -7.93 -9.47 -15.10
CA ALA A 138 -6.74 -8.74 -14.67
C ALA A 138 -6.47 -8.96 -13.18
N VAL A 139 -7.49 -8.80 -12.33
CA VAL A 139 -7.38 -9.02 -10.88
C VAL A 139 -6.96 -10.45 -10.55
N LEU A 140 -7.56 -11.46 -11.20
CA LEU A 140 -7.17 -12.86 -11.01
C LEU A 140 -5.78 -13.21 -11.54
N SER A 141 -5.23 -12.38 -12.44
CA SER A 141 -3.86 -12.57 -12.98
C SER A 141 -2.78 -11.93 -12.12
N ILE A 142 -3.16 -11.16 -11.08
CA ILE A 142 -2.20 -10.58 -10.14
C ILE A 142 -1.48 -11.73 -9.43
N LYS A 143 -0.15 -11.74 -9.54
CA LYS A 143 0.67 -12.77 -8.90
C LYS A 143 0.49 -12.67 -7.40
N ASN A 144 0.03 -13.76 -6.81
CA ASN A 144 -0.19 -13.83 -5.37
C ASN A 144 1.14 -14.20 -4.68
N TYR A 145 1.92 -13.20 -4.27
CA TYR A 145 3.22 -13.41 -3.61
C TYR A 145 3.08 -13.91 -2.16
N GLY A 146 1.84 -14.15 -1.70
CA GLY A 146 1.50 -14.64 -0.37
C GLY A 146 1.63 -16.16 -0.13
N ARG A 147 2.06 -16.95 -1.13
CA ARG A 147 2.38 -18.39 -0.99
C ARG A 147 3.87 -18.66 -1.16
#